data_AF-A0A8C9LWZ6-F1
#
_entry.id   AF-A0A8C9LWZ6-F1
#
_cell.length_a   1.000
_cell.length_b   1.000
_cell.length_c   1.000
_cell.angle_alpha   90.00
_cell.angle_beta   90.00
_cell.angle_gamma   90.00
#
_symmetry.space_group_name_H-M   'P 1'
#
loop_
_entity.id
_entity.type
_entity.pdbx_description
1 polymer ?
#
loop_
_entity_poly.entity_id
_entity_poly.type
_entity_poly.pdbx_seq_one_letter_code
_entity_poly.pdbx_strand_id
1 'polypeptide(L)' 'MSSGTSASALQRLVEQLKLEAGVERIKVSQAAAELQQYCMQNACKDALLVGVPAGSNPFREPRSCALL' A
#
# COMPACT_ATOMS: atom_id res chain seq x y z
N MET A 1 -8.59 37.11 -12.73
CA MET A 1 -8.75 36.05 -11.72
C MET A 1 -7.37 35.75 -11.13
N SER A 2 -7.01 36.35 -10.00
CA SER A 2 -5.84 35.93 -9.24
C SER A 2 -6.03 36.44 -7.82
N SER A 3 -6.78 35.68 -7.03
CA SER A 3 -6.77 35.86 -5.58
C SER A 3 -5.40 35.40 -5.10
N GLY A 4 -4.49 36.35 -4.91
CA GLY A 4 -3.17 36.07 -4.35
C GLY A 4 -3.33 35.32 -3.04
N THR A 5 -2.59 34.22 -2.88
CA THR A 5 -2.55 33.43 -1.66
C THR A 5 -2.33 34.38 -0.48
N SER A 6 -3.22 34.36 0.52
CA SER A 6 -3.12 35.29 1.65
C SER A 6 -1.83 35.06 2.42
N ALA A 7 -1.27 36.12 3.00
CA ALA A 7 -0.07 36.01 3.84
C ALA A 7 -0.24 34.97 4.97
N SER A 8 -1.45 34.85 5.52
CA SER A 8 -1.82 33.84 6.52
C SER A 8 -1.77 32.40 5.99
N ALA A 9 -2.12 32.17 4.73
CA ALA A 9 -2.02 30.85 4.11
C ALA A 9 -0.56 30.46 3.88
N LEU A 10 0.29 31.42 3.48
CA LEU A 10 1.73 31.19 3.34
C LEU A 10 2.41 30.90 4.68
N GLN A 11 2.03 31.59 5.76
CA GLN A 11 2.53 31.32 7.11
C GLN A 11 2.22 29.88 7.55
N ARG A 12 0.97 29.43 7.37
CA ARG A 12 0.57 28.04 7.68
C ARG A 12 1.35 27.02 6.85
N LEU A 13 1.60 27.31 5.57
CA LEU A 13 2.40 26.44 4.71
C LEU A 13 3.84 26.32 5.22
N VAL A 14 4.45 27.43 5.64
CA VAL A 14 5.82 27.40 6.20
C VAL A 14 5.88 26.62 7.51
N GLU A 15 4.88 26.77 8.38
CA GLU A 15 4.77 25.97 9.60
C GLU A 15 4.66 24.47 9.30
N GLN A 16 3.84 24.10 8.31
CA GLN A 16 3.71 22.71 7.85
C GLN A 16 5.04 22.15 7.31
N LEU A 17 5.73 22.92 6.45
CA LEU A 17 7.01 22.49 5.88
C LEU A 17 8.10 22.32 6.94
N LYS A 18 8.11 23.16 7.98
CA LYS A 18 9.04 23.00 9.11
C LYS A 18 8.80 21.70 9.86
N LEU A 19 7.54 21.31 10.05
CA LEU A 19 7.17 20.04 10.67
C LEU A 19 7.64 18.86 9.80
N GLU A 20 7.34 18.88 8.50
CA GLU A 20 7.73 17.81 7.55
C GLU A 20 9.25 17.69 7.37
N ALA A 21 9.98 18.81 7.43
CA ALA A 21 11.43 18.83 7.40
C ALA A 21 12.03 18.15 8.63
N GLY A 22 11.36 18.25 9.79
CA GLY A 22 11.77 17.64 11.06
C GLY A 22 11.50 16.14 11.17
N VAL A 23 10.85 15.51 10.18
CA VAL A 23 10.60 14.07 10.18
C VAL A 23 11.92 13.31 9.97
N GLU A 24 12.26 12.45 10.94
CA GLU A 24 13.41 11.55 10.82
C GLU A 24 13.17 10.50 9.74
N ARG A 25 14.14 10.35 8.84
CA ARG A 25 14.07 9.40 7.72
C ARG A 25 15.03 8.25 7.95
N ILE A 26 14.62 7.05 7.56
CA ILE A 26 15.49 5.89 7.46
C ILE A 26 16.17 5.84 6.07
N LYS A 27 17.23 5.04 5.95
CA LYS A 27 17.88 4.81 4.66
C LYS A 27 16.94 4.06 3.72
N VAL A 28 16.91 4.46 2.45
CA VAL A 28 16.12 3.78 1.41
C VAL A 28 16.49 2.30 1.30
N SER A 29 17.78 1.96 1.45
CA SER A 29 18.23 0.57 1.45
C SER A 29 17.65 -0.26 2.59
N GLN A 30 17.46 0.34 3.77
CA GLN A 30 16.84 -0.32 4.92
C GLN A 30 15.35 -0.53 4.66
N ALA A 31 14.63 0.51 4.24
CA ALA A 31 13.21 0.41 3.91
C ALA A 31 12.94 -0.66 2.82
N ALA A 32 13.79 -0.71 1.79
CA ALA A 32 13.68 -1.71 0.73
C ALA A 32 13.90 -3.13 1.24
N ALA A 33 14.87 -3.35 2.13
CA ALA A 33 15.12 -4.66 2.73
C ALA A 33 13.96 -5.12 3.61
N GLU A 34 13.40 -4.21 4.42
CA GLU A 34 12.24 -4.49 5.26
C GLU A 34 11.00 -4.85 4.42
N LEU A 35 10.75 -4.12 3.33
CA LEU A 35 9.68 -4.44 2.38
C LEU A 35 9.89 -5.81 1.71
N GLN A 36 11.11 -6.09 1.24
CA GLN A 36 11.43 -7.38 0.63
C GLN A 36 11.20 -8.52 1.62
N GLN A 37 11.71 -8.38 2.85
CA GLN A 37 11.55 -9.37 3.89
C GLN A 37 10.07 -9.63 4.20
N TYR A 38 9.26 -8.57 4.32
CA TYR A 38 7.82 -8.70 4.54
C TYR A 38 7.15 -9.49 3.40
N CYS A 39 7.45 -9.16 2.15
CA CYS A 39 6.91 -9.88 1.00
C CYS A 39 7.33 -11.36 1.03
N MET A 40 8.59 -11.68 1.28
CA MET A 40 9.08 -13.05 1.32
C MET A 40 8.43 -13.88 2.43
N GLN A 41 8.22 -13.30 3.61
CA GLN A 41 7.58 -13.98 4.73
C GLN A 41 6.10 -14.29 4.50
N ASN A 42 5.43 -13.47 3.67
CA ASN A 42 3.99 -13.61 3.40
C ASN A 42 3.69 -14.23 2.03
N ALA A 43 4.69 -14.35 1.16
CA ALA A 43 4.56 -14.89 -0.19
C ALA A 43 3.84 -16.24 -0.22
N CYS A 44 4.17 -17.15 0.70
CA CYS A 44 3.56 -18.48 0.75
C CYS A 44 2.07 -18.48 1.13
N LYS A 45 1.57 -17.39 1.73
CA LYS A 45 0.17 -17.20 2.13
C LYS A 45 -0.63 -16.44 1.08
N ASP A 46 0.04 -15.86 0.09
CA ASP A 46 -0.60 -15.13 -0.99
C ASP A 46 -1.14 -16.13 -2.04
N ALA A 47 -2.46 -16.30 -2.01
CA ALA A 47 -3.22 -17.14 -2.92
C ALA A 47 -3.03 -16.75 -4.40
N LEU A 48 -2.75 -15.47 -4.70
CA LEU A 48 -2.55 -14.98 -6.06
C LEU A 48 -1.12 -15.22 -6.54
N LEU A 49 -0.16 -15.31 -5.63
CA LEU A 49 1.24 -15.55 -5.95
C LEU A 49 1.55 -17.04 -6.10
N VAL A 50 1.10 -17.87 -5.16
CA VAL A 50 1.38 -19.33 -5.16
C VAL A 50 0.30 -20.12 -5.91
N GLY A 51 -0.86 -19.50 -6.12
CA GLY A 51 -2.05 -20.19 -6.58
C GLY A 51 -2.72 -20.96 -5.45
N VAL A 52 -4.02 -21.23 -5.62
CA VAL A 52 -4.80 -22.04 -4.70
C VAL A 52 -5.21 -23.36 -5.36
N PRO A 53 -5.25 -24.47 -4.60
CA PRO A 53 -5.78 -25.73 -5.12
C PRO A 53 -7.21 -25.54 -5.66
N ALA A 54 -7.54 -26.29 -6.71
CA ALA A 54 -8.83 -26.17 -7.40
C ALA A 54 -10.07 -26.50 -6.54
N GLY A 55 -9.90 -27.05 -5.34
CA GLY A 55 -10.99 -27.26 -4.37
C GLY A 55 -11.12 -26.14 -3.32
N SER A 56 -10.10 -25.30 -3.19
CA SER A 56 -9.99 -24.25 -2.16
C SER A 56 -10.40 -22.87 -2.67
N ASN A 57 -10.53 -22.71 -3.99
CA ASN A 57 -10.94 -21.45 -4.60
C ASN A 57 -12.46 -21.26 -4.49
N PRO A 58 -12.95 -20.28 -3.69
CA PRO A 58 -14.39 -20.05 -3.50
C PRO A 58 -15.08 -19.49 -4.76
N PHE A 59 -14.32 -18.97 -5.72
CA PHE A 59 -14.85 -18.41 -6.97
C PHE A 59 -14.93 -19.44 -8.11
N ARG A 60 -14.55 -20.69 -7.84
CA ARG A 60 -14.57 -21.72 -8.87
C ARG A 60 -16.00 -22.19 -9.12
N GLU A 61 -16.36 -22.27 -10.40
CA GLU A 61 -17.64 -22.85 -10.81
C GLU A 61 -17.79 -24.29 -10.30
N PRO A 62 -18.99 -24.66 -9.79
CA PRO A 62 -19.29 -26.04 -9.43
C PRO A 62 -19.12 -26.96 -10.65
N ARG A 63 -18.43 -28.10 -10.49
CA ARG A 63 -18.19 -29.05 -11.60
C ARG A 63 -19.46 -29.77 -12.09
N SER A 64 -20.60 -29.58 -11.44
CA SER A 64 -21.85 -30.26 -11.75
C SER A 64 -22.98 -29.25 -11.95
N CYS A 65 -23.60 -29.28 -13.13
CA CYS A 65 -24.96 -28.77 -13.30
C CYS A 65 -25.89 -29.58 -12.37
N ALA A 66 -26.50 -28.92 -11.39
CA ALA A 66 -27.75 -29.42 -10.83
C ALA A 66 -28.84 -29.09 -11.85
N LEU A 67 -29.29 -30.08 -12.62
CA LEU A 67 -30.59 -29.98 -13.29
C LEU A 67 -31.65 -30.01 -12.19
N LEU A 68 -32.34 -28.88 -12.01
CA LEU A 68 -33.57 -28.78 -11.20
C LEU A 68 -34.73 -29.45 -11.93
#